data_AF-A0A1G3EB82-F1
#
_entry.id   AF-A0A1G3EB82-F1
#
_cell.length_a   1.000
_cell.length_b   1.000
_cell.length_c   1.000
_cell.angle_alpha   90.00
_cell.angle_beta   90.00
_cell.angle_gamma   90.00
#
_symmetry.space_group_name_H-M   'P 1'
#
loop_
_entity.id
_entity.type
_entity.pdbx_description
1 polymer ?
#
loop_
_entity_poly.entity_id
_entity_poly.type
_entity_poly.pdbx_seq_one_letter_code
_entity_poly.pdbx_strand_id
1 'polypeptide(L)'
;MKNENRALAFAPLIMPFAFTGYAFFAGISGFDMQEGLLTFFLLFLGTVVAGLPVAYLYEFFIGMRFYQLLAKKNRVNIFTLTLGGILVADIPMLLIWPLANGEGSVSFAVTAQLFSFVGFMIGLNFWVLLNFESLRDNLKRLLGKA
;
A
#
# COMPACT_ATOMS: atom_id res chain seq x y z
N MET A 1 -19.23 7.60 -7.61
CA MET A 1 -18.32 8.11 -8.66
C MET A 1 -17.30 9.15 -8.18
N LYS A 2 -17.65 10.31 -7.57
CA LYS A 2 -16.61 11.28 -7.13
C LYS A 2 -15.65 10.73 -6.06
N ASN A 3 -16.15 9.99 -5.07
CA ASN A 3 -15.33 9.45 -3.98
C ASN A 3 -14.46 8.26 -4.41
N GLU A 4 -14.88 7.48 -5.40
CA GLU A 4 -14.16 6.29 -5.88
C GLU A 4 -12.93 6.68 -6.70
N ASN A 5 -13.10 7.60 -7.66
CA ASN A 5 -11.98 8.10 -8.47
C ASN A 5 -10.94 8.81 -7.60
N ARG A 6 -11.41 9.55 -6.57
CA ARG A 6 -10.53 10.13 -5.55
C ARG A 6 -9.81 9.03 -4.78
N ALA A 7 -10.54 8.05 -4.24
CA ALA A 7 -9.93 6.97 -3.47
C ALA A 7 -8.86 6.22 -4.29
N LEU A 8 -9.13 5.92 -5.57
CA LEU A 8 -8.18 5.25 -6.46
C LEU A 8 -6.94 6.11 -6.75
N ALA A 9 -7.11 7.42 -6.88
CA ALA A 9 -5.99 8.33 -7.14
C ALA A 9 -5.09 8.54 -5.91
N PHE A 10 -5.66 8.54 -4.70
CA PHE A 10 -4.93 8.87 -3.48
C PHE A 10 -4.48 7.65 -2.67
N ALA A 11 -5.10 6.47 -2.86
CA ALA A 11 -4.74 5.27 -2.10
C ALA A 11 -3.26 4.87 -2.26
N PRO A 12 -2.66 4.86 -3.47
CA PRO A 12 -1.27 4.46 -3.66
C PRO A 12 -0.24 5.40 -3.00
N LEU A 13 -0.61 6.63 -2.65
CA LEU A 13 0.33 7.59 -2.04
C LEU A 13 0.85 7.16 -0.67
N ILE A 14 0.16 6.23 0.00
CA ILE A 14 0.65 5.64 1.25
C ILE A 14 1.84 4.69 1.03
N MET A 15 2.04 4.20 -0.20
CA MET A 15 3.00 3.15 -0.52
C MET A 15 4.42 3.47 -0.05
N PRO A 16 5.03 4.63 -0.33
CA PRO A 16 6.40 4.90 0.07
C PRO A 16 6.58 4.86 1.59
N PHE A 17 5.60 5.37 2.33
CA PHE A 17 5.60 5.37 3.80
C PHE A 17 5.39 3.97 4.37
N ALA A 18 4.49 3.19 3.79
CA ALA A 18 4.25 1.81 4.18
C ALA A 18 5.50 0.94 3.91
N PHE A 19 6.12 1.12 2.74
CA PHE A 19 7.34 0.42 2.36
C PHE A 19 8.48 0.74 3.32
N THR A 20 8.81 2.03 3.51
CA THR A 20 9.95 2.41 4.35
C THR A 20 9.70 2.14 5.83
N GLY A 21 8.46 2.32 6.30
CA GLY A 21 8.08 1.96 7.67
C GLY A 21 8.25 0.47 7.95
N TYR A 22 7.84 -0.39 7.02
CA TYR A 22 8.06 -1.83 7.15
C TYR A 22 9.52 -2.21 7.00
N ALA A 23 10.23 -1.62 6.02
CA ALA A 23 11.65 -1.90 5.78
C ALA A 23 12.52 -1.53 7.00
N PHE A 24 12.22 -0.40 7.67
CA PHE A 24 12.83 -0.03 8.94
C PHE A 24 12.54 -1.08 10.03
N PHE A 25 11.28 -1.47 10.20
CA PHE A 25 10.88 -2.47 11.20
C PHE A 25 11.52 -3.85 10.97
N ALA A 26 11.63 -4.27 9.71
CA ALA A 26 12.21 -5.55 9.32
C ALA A 26 13.75 -5.54 9.30
N GLY A 27 14.40 -4.42 9.63
CA GLY A 27 15.86 -4.31 9.63
C GLY A 27 16.48 -4.48 8.24
N ILE A 28 15.80 -4.00 7.19
CA ILE A 28 16.36 -4.03 5.83
C ILE A 28 17.48 -2.99 5.75
N SER A 29 18.66 -3.43 5.33
CA SER A 29 19.86 -2.59 5.14
C SER A 29 19.53 -1.30 4.36
N GLY A 30 20.11 -0.20 4.81
CA GLY A 30 19.87 1.15 4.31
C GLY A 30 18.60 1.84 4.83
N PHE A 31 17.59 1.09 5.32
CA PHE A 31 16.37 1.67 5.90
C PHE A 31 16.38 1.77 7.42
N ASP A 32 17.35 1.16 8.10
CA ASP A 32 17.48 1.13 9.57
C ASP A 32 18.05 2.43 10.19
N MET A 33 18.42 3.42 9.36
CA MET A 33 19.09 4.68 9.71
C MET A 33 20.48 4.52 10.36
N GLN A 34 20.97 3.29 10.59
CA GLN A 34 22.28 3.03 11.17
C GLN A 34 23.38 3.32 10.15
N GLU A 35 23.11 3.04 8.88
CA GLU A 35 23.96 3.36 7.74
C GLU A 35 23.94 4.87 7.37
N GLY A 36 23.17 5.68 8.09
CA GLY A 36 23.12 7.14 7.97
C GLY A 36 21.82 7.70 7.38
N LEU A 37 21.44 8.89 7.84
CA LEU A 37 20.20 9.57 7.41
C LEU A 37 20.17 9.86 5.90
N LEU A 38 21.32 10.17 5.30
CA LEU A 38 21.39 10.45 3.86
C LEU A 38 21.00 9.22 3.02
N THR A 39 21.53 8.05 3.37
CA THR A 39 21.20 6.76 2.72
C THR A 39 19.70 6.48 2.83
N PHE A 40 19.13 6.66 4.03
CA PHE A 40 17.70 6.49 4.26
C PHE A 40 16.86 7.41 3.34
N PHE A 41 17.18 8.71 3.27
CA PHE A 41 16.43 9.64 2.41
C PHE A 41 16.57 9.33 0.92
N LEU A 42 17.76 8.93 0.47
CA LEU A 42 17.98 8.53 -0.92
C LEU A 42 17.17 7.28 -1.27
N LEU A 43 17.13 6.28 -0.39
CA LEU A 43 16.33 5.06 -0.59
C LEU A 43 14.82 5.35 -0.50
N PHE A 44 14.39 6.24 0.39
CA PHE A 44 13.01 6.72 0.43
C PHE A 44 12.62 7.39 -0.89
N LEU A 45 13.44 8.32 -1.40
CA LEU A 45 13.19 8.97 -2.69
C LEU A 45 13.24 7.97 -3.86
N GLY A 46 14.15 7.00 -3.82
CA GLY A 46 14.17 5.90 -4.78
C GLY A 46 12.88 5.09 -4.77
N THR A 47 12.33 4.81 -3.58
CA THR A 47 11.03 4.14 -3.40
C THR A 47 9.89 4.99 -3.96
N VAL A 48 9.91 6.30 -3.77
CA VAL A 48 8.92 7.22 -4.36
C VAL A 48 8.99 7.18 -5.90
N VAL A 49 10.19 7.34 -6.47
CA VAL A 49 10.37 7.45 -7.94
C VAL A 49 10.11 6.13 -8.65
N ALA A 50 10.59 5.00 -8.11
CA ALA A 50 10.43 3.70 -8.73
C ALA A 50 9.11 3.01 -8.33
N GLY A 51 8.74 3.09 -7.05
CA GLY A 51 7.61 2.35 -6.50
C GLY A 51 6.25 2.97 -6.80
N LEU A 52 6.09 4.30 -6.75
CA LEU A 52 4.77 4.91 -6.97
C LEU A 52 4.21 4.61 -8.36
N PRO A 53 4.97 4.74 -9.47
CA PRO A 53 4.46 4.38 -10.79
C PRO A 53 3.96 2.93 -10.85
N VAL A 54 4.69 2.01 -10.23
CA VAL A 54 4.29 0.60 -10.15
C VAL A 54 2.99 0.46 -9.37
N ALA A 55 2.90 1.03 -8.16
CA ALA A 55 1.69 0.98 -7.35
C ALA A 55 0.47 1.55 -8.09
N TYR A 56 0.62 2.67 -8.80
CA TYR A 56 -0.44 3.26 -9.61
C TYR A 56 -0.87 2.36 -10.78
N LEU A 57 0.09 1.75 -11.49
CA LEU A 57 -0.23 0.83 -12.59
C LEU A 57 -1.04 -0.36 -12.08
N TYR A 58 -0.60 -1.01 -11.01
CA TYR A 58 -1.29 -2.18 -10.45
C TYR A 58 -2.66 -1.81 -9.86
N GLU A 59 -2.76 -0.69 -9.15
CA GLU A 59 -4.05 -0.19 -8.64
C GLU A 59 -5.02 0.13 -9.77
N PHE A 60 -4.56 0.77 -10.85
CA PHE A 60 -5.42 1.13 -11.98
C PHE A 60 -5.87 -0.08 -12.80
N PHE A 61 -4.95 -0.99 -13.14
CA PHE A 61 -5.26 -2.13 -14.02
C PHE A 61 -5.92 -3.30 -13.29
N ILE A 62 -5.48 -3.60 -12.07
CA ILE A 62 -5.94 -4.76 -11.31
C ILE A 62 -6.84 -4.33 -10.16
N GLY A 63 -6.40 -3.37 -9.34
CA GLY A 63 -7.15 -2.88 -8.17
C GLY A 63 -8.54 -2.38 -8.53
N MET A 64 -8.67 -1.54 -9.56
CA MET A 64 -9.96 -1.02 -10.03
C MET A 64 -10.90 -2.13 -10.48
N ARG A 65 -10.41 -3.13 -11.23
CA ARG A 65 -11.22 -4.27 -11.67
C ARG A 65 -11.67 -5.12 -10.48
N PHE A 66 -10.76 -5.36 -9.54
CA PHE A 66 -11.07 -6.09 -8.31
C PHE A 66 -12.14 -5.37 -7.48
N TYR A 67 -11.99 -4.07 -7.28
CA TYR A 67 -12.99 -3.23 -6.59
C TYR A 67 -14.36 -3.30 -7.29
N GLN A 68 -14.40 -3.14 -8.62
CA GLN A 68 -15.65 -3.21 -9.38
C GLN A 68 -16.35 -4.57 -9.23
N LEU A 69 -15.59 -5.67 -9.16
CA LEU A 69 -16.16 -7.00 -8.92
C LEU A 69 -16.76 -7.13 -7.51
N LEU A 70 -16.08 -6.59 -6.49
CA LEU A 70 -16.59 -6.57 -5.12
C LEU A 70 -17.83 -5.68 -5.00
N ALA A 71 -17.82 -4.51 -5.63
CA ALA A 71 -18.94 -3.57 -5.66
C ALA A 71 -20.18 -4.19 -6.31
N LYS A 72 -20.01 -4.87 -7.45
CA LYS A 72 -21.09 -5.61 -8.12
C LYS A 72 -21.73 -6.68 -7.24
N LYS A 73 -20.96 -7.30 -6.34
CA LYS A 73 -21.44 -8.33 -5.40
C LYS A 73 -21.87 -7.77 -4.05
N ASN A 74 -21.87 -6.45 -3.87
CA ASN A 74 -22.13 -5.77 -2.61
C ASN A 74 -21.28 -6.29 -1.44
N ARG A 75 -20.01 -6.65 -1.72
CA ARG A 75 -19.07 -7.19 -0.73
C ARG A 75 -17.94 -6.21 -0.40
N VAL A 76 -18.12 -4.91 -0.64
CA VAL A 76 -17.11 -3.91 -0.31
C VAL A 76 -17.10 -3.68 1.19
N ASN A 77 -16.06 -4.17 1.86
CA ASN A 77 -15.78 -3.93 3.27
C ASN A 77 -14.27 -3.86 3.52
N ILE A 78 -13.87 -3.48 4.73
CA ILE A 78 -12.47 -3.32 5.12
C ILE A 78 -11.63 -4.56 4.81
N PHE A 79 -12.12 -5.76 5.17
CA PHE A 79 -11.39 -7.01 4.97
C PHE A 79 -11.20 -7.35 3.50
N THR A 80 -12.23 -7.17 2.68
CA THR A 80 -12.13 -7.47 1.24
C THR A 80 -11.20 -6.51 0.51
N LEU A 81 -11.13 -5.25 0.93
CA LEU A 81 -10.25 -4.26 0.33
C LEU A 81 -8.80 -4.43 0.78
N THR A 82 -8.56 -4.73 2.06
CA THR A 82 -7.21 -4.99 2.57
C THR A 82 -6.64 -6.31 2.03
N LEU A 83 -7.42 -7.40 2.02
CA LEU A 83 -7.02 -8.67 1.41
C LEU A 83 -6.83 -8.53 -0.10
N GLY A 84 -7.69 -7.76 -0.76
CA GLY A 84 -7.52 -7.41 -2.17
C GLY A 84 -6.20 -6.70 -2.43
N GLY A 85 -5.88 -5.68 -1.62
CA GLY A 85 -4.62 -4.95 -1.71
C GLY A 85 -3.39 -5.85 -1.52
N ILE A 86 -3.42 -6.76 -0.54
CA ILE A 86 -2.35 -7.77 -0.34
C ILE A 86 -2.16 -8.59 -1.61
N LEU A 87 -3.24 -9.21 -2.12
CA LEU A 87 -3.17 -10.06 -3.31
C LEU A 87 -2.66 -9.31 -4.55
N VAL A 88 -3.09 -8.05 -4.74
CA VAL A 88 -2.67 -7.22 -5.88
C VAL A 88 -1.20 -6.84 -5.76
N ALA A 89 -0.70 -6.53 -4.55
CA ALA A 89 0.70 -6.18 -4.31
C ALA A 89 1.64 -7.39 -4.40
N ASP A 90 1.17 -8.59 -4.06
CA ASP A 90 2.00 -9.80 -4.16
C ASP A 90 2.21 -10.26 -5.61
N ILE A 91 1.36 -9.87 -6.56
CA ILE A 91 1.54 -10.17 -7.99
C ILE A 91 2.87 -9.62 -8.53
N PRO A 92 3.17 -8.30 -8.46
CA PRO A 92 4.46 -7.78 -8.91
C PRO A 92 5.62 -8.37 -8.12
N MET A 93 5.43 -8.65 -6.82
CA MET A 93 6.47 -9.29 -6.00
C MET A 93 6.87 -10.66 -6.57
N LEU A 94 5.90 -11.51 -6.89
CA LEU A 94 6.16 -12.84 -7.45
C LEU A 94 6.80 -12.78 -8.85
N LEU A 95 6.55 -11.72 -9.61
CA LEU A 95 7.16 -11.51 -10.93
C LEU A 95 8.61 -11.02 -10.82
N ILE A 96 8.89 -10.14 -9.87
CA ILE A 96 10.20 -9.46 -9.77
C ILE A 96 11.18 -10.26 -8.90
N TRP A 97 10.69 -10.95 -7.86
CA TRP A 97 11.56 -11.64 -6.91
C TRP A 97 12.52 -12.65 -7.56
N PRO A 98 12.11 -13.52 -8.51
CA PRO A 98 13.04 -14.43 -9.18
C PRO A 98 14.16 -13.71 -9.93
N LEU A 99 13.88 -12.51 -10.45
CA LEU A 99 14.81 -11.68 -11.22
C LEU A 99 15.74 -10.85 -10.31
N ALA A 100 15.36 -10.68 -9.04
CA ALA A 100 16.09 -9.89 -8.04
C ALA A 100 16.98 -10.74 -7.12
N ASN A 101 17.05 -12.07 -7.32
CA ASN A 101 17.88 -12.99 -6.53
C ASN A 101 19.38 -12.88 -6.91
N GLY A 102 20.09 -11.95 -6.27
CA GLY A 102 21.57 -11.84 -6.30
C GLY A 102 22.20 -12.11 -4.92
N GLU A 103 23.54 -12.14 -4.85
CA GLU A 103 24.26 -12.18 -3.56
C GLU A 103 23.88 -10.95 -2.71
N GLY A 104 23.50 -11.17 -1.45
CA GLY A 104 23.00 -10.12 -0.55
C GLY A 104 21.51 -9.78 -0.70
N SER A 105 20.74 -10.56 -1.46
CA SER A 105 19.29 -10.34 -1.62
C SER A 105 18.48 -10.62 -0.35
N VAL A 106 17.41 -9.84 -0.17
CA VAL A 106 16.43 -10.02 0.91
C VAL A 106 15.70 -11.35 0.71
N SER A 107 15.57 -12.13 1.78
CA SER A 107 14.88 -13.43 1.72
C SER A 107 13.46 -13.30 1.16
N PHE A 108 12.99 -14.33 0.45
CA PHE A 108 11.61 -14.37 -0.07
C PHE A 108 10.56 -14.04 0.98
N ALA A 109 10.72 -14.57 2.20
CA ALA A 109 9.79 -14.34 3.29
C ALA A 109 9.69 -12.85 3.65
N VAL A 110 10.82 -12.16 3.78
CA VAL A 110 10.82 -10.73 4.12
C VAL A 110 10.27 -9.89 2.97
N THR A 111 10.62 -10.23 1.72
CA THR A 111 10.06 -9.56 0.53
C THR A 111 8.55 -9.74 0.45
N ALA A 112 8.05 -10.97 0.64
CA ALA A 112 6.62 -11.25 0.62
C ALA A 112 5.88 -10.48 1.72
N GLN A 113 6.39 -10.49 2.95
CA GLN A 113 5.78 -9.73 4.05
C GLN A 113 5.76 -8.22 3.77
N LEU A 114 6.83 -7.66 3.20
CA LEU A 114 6.91 -6.25 2.85
C LEU A 114 5.84 -5.87 1.82
N PHE A 115 5.73 -6.64 0.73
CA PHE A 115 4.75 -6.35 -0.32
C PHE A 115 3.31 -6.56 0.17
N SER A 116 3.07 -7.62 0.93
CA SER A 116 1.78 -7.85 1.58
C SER A 116 1.42 -6.70 2.53
N PHE A 117 2.35 -6.21 3.34
CA PHE A 117 2.10 -5.07 4.24
C PHE A 117 1.79 -3.79 3.45
N VAL A 118 2.54 -3.51 2.39
CA VAL A 118 2.27 -2.38 1.50
C VAL A 118 0.88 -2.50 0.88
N GLY A 119 0.53 -3.66 0.34
CA GLY A 119 -0.79 -3.93 -0.23
C GLY A 119 -1.92 -3.78 0.79
N PHE A 120 -1.71 -4.28 2.00
CA PHE A 120 -2.62 -4.08 3.14
C PHE A 120 -2.86 -2.59 3.40
N MET A 121 -1.79 -1.79 3.48
CA MET A 121 -1.87 -0.36 3.76
C MET A 121 -2.57 0.41 2.64
N ILE A 122 -2.32 0.06 1.37
CA ILE A 122 -3.02 0.64 0.23
C ILE A 122 -4.52 0.30 0.29
N GLY A 123 -4.87 -0.97 0.51
CA GLY A 123 -6.26 -1.41 0.61
C GLY A 123 -7.01 -0.79 1.80
N LEU A 124 -6.33 -0.61 2.93
CA LEU A 124 -6.86 0.09 4.10
C LEU A 124 -7.09 1.57 3.79
N ASN A 125 -6.10 2.24 3.19
CA ASN A 125 -6.21 3.64 2.81
C ASN A 125 -7.34 3.85 1.80
N PHE A 126 -7.48 2.94 0.83
CA PHE A 126 -8.58 2.94 -0.13
C PHE A 126 -9.95 2.83 0.58
N TRP A 127 -10.10 1.89 1.53
CA TRP A 127 -11.33 1.79 2.32
C TRP A 127 -11.62 3.07 3.12
N VAL A 128 -10.62 3.66 3.76
CA VAL A 128 -10.77 4.93 4.51
C VAL A 128 -11.22 6.06 3.57
N LEU A 129 -10.61 6.18 2.40
CA LEU A 129 -10.93 7.24 1.43
C LEU A 129 -12.34 7.10 0.84
N LEU A 130 -12.81 5.87 0.65
CA LEU A 130 -14.19 5.58 0.25
C LEU A 130 -15.20 5.99 1.33
N ASN A 131 -14.87 5.73 2.60
CA ASN A 131 -15.76 5.97 3.74
C ASN A 131 -15.50 7.30 4.45
N PHE A 132 -14.63 8.15 3.89
CA PHE A 132 -14.12 9.35 4.56
C PHE A 132 -15.21 10.29 5.04
N GLU A 133 -16.24 10.53 4.23
CA GLU A 133 -17.36 11.40 4.60
C GLU A 133 -18.15 10.85 5.78
N SER A 134 -18.46 9.55 5.76
CA SER A 134 -19.16 8.88 6.86
C SER A 134 -18.32 8.88 8.15
N LEU A 135 -17.01 8.58 8.05
CA LEU A 135 -16.10 8.60 9.18
C LEU A 135 -16.00 10.01 9.78
N ARG A 136 -15.84 11.04 8.95
CA ARG A 136 -15.77 12.43 9.38
C ARG A 136 -17.06 12.86 10.07
N ASP A 137 -18.22 12.52 9.52
CA ASP A 137 -19.51 12.94 10.05
C ASP A 137 -19.83 12.21 11.38
N ASN A 138 -19.47 10.92 11.50
CA ASN A 138 -19.53 10.18 12.76
C ASN A 138 -18.60 10.78 13.82
N LEU A 139 -17.38 11.15 13.44
CA LEU A 139 -16.41 11.78 14.35
C LEU A 139 -16.89 13.14 14.82
N LYS A 140 -17.45 13.97 13.93
CA LYS A 140 -18.09 15.24 14.30
C LYS A 140 -19.26 15.04 15.26
N ARG A 141 -20.07 14.00 15.07
CA ARG A 141 -21.19 13.67 15.96
C ARG A 141 -20.72 13.20 17.35
N LEU A 142 -19.59 12.51 17.42
CA LEU A 142 -18.97 12.10 18.68
C LEU A 142 -18.35 13.31 19.41
N LEU A 143 -17.64 14.17 18.68
CA LEU A 143 -16.99 15.36 19.25
C LEU A 143 -17.97 16.48 19.59
N GLY A 144 -19.08 16.61 18.86
CA GLY A 144 -20.16 17.57 19.16
C GLY A 144 -21.13 17.11 20.26
N LYS A 145 -20.89 15.94 20.86
CA LYS A 145 -21.62 15.41 22.02
C LYS A 145 -20.77 15.40 23.31
N ALA A 146 -19.59 16.04 23.29
CA ALA A 146 -18.74 16.26 24.45
C ALA A 146 -18.86 17.70 24.96
#